data_AF-A0AB35ZDS5-F1
#
_entry.id   AF-A0AB35ZDS5-F1
#
_cell.length_a   1.000
_cell.length_b   1.000
_cell.length_c   1.000
_cell.angle_alpha   90.00
_cell.angle_beta   90.00
_cell.angle_gamma   90.00
#
_symmetry.space_group_name_H-M   'P 1'
#
loop_
_entity.id
_entity.type
_entity.pdbx_description
1 polymer ?
#
loop_
_entity_poly.entity_id
_entity_poly.type
_entity_poly.pdbx_seq_one_letter_code
_entity_poly.pdbx_strand_id
1 'polypeptide(L)'
;MTKAYYWKSQVWGVTYFFIALYYIYSFQDMVNIALSLILSILSFLLYPCAKKGTEMAALQFTSEEFWHRGLFADTIGKNGVLILYYAFCYVMALPLGALYLLALFLRNKKAA
;
A
#
# COMPACT_ATOMS: atom_id res chain seq x y z
N MET A 1 -10.25 0.04 10.61
CA MET A 1 -9.93 1.08 9.60
C MET A 1 -11.14 2.01 9.46
N THR A 2 -10.97 3.32 9.56
CA THR A 2 -12.06 4.29 9.38
C THR A 2 -12.28 4.57 7.89
N LYS A 3 -13.51 4.95 7.49
CA LYS A 3 -13.83 5.31 6.10
C LYS A 3 -12.99 6.48 5.58
N ALA A 4 -12.73 7.49 6.43
CA ALA A 4 -11.91 8.63 6.08
C ALA A 4 -10.44 8.26 5.77
N TYR A 5 -9.85 7.35 6.56
CA TYR A 5 -8.48 6.87 6.32
C TYR A 5 -8.37 6.11 4.99
N TYR A 6 -9.39 5.30 4.66
CA TYR A 6 -9.42 4.55 3.41
C TYR A 6 -9.30 5.49 2.21
N TRP A 7 -10.20 6.47 2.11
CA TRP A 7 -10.22 7.42 0.99
C TRP A 7 -8.97 8.29 0.96
N LYS A 8 -8.48 8.77 2.11
CA LYS A 8 -7.24 9.55 2.17
C LYS A 8 -6.04 8.75 1.67
N SER A 9 -5.94 7.47 2.04
CA SER A 9 -4.86 6.61 1.58
C SER A 9 -5.00 6.28 0.11
N GLN A 10 -6.23 6.14 -0.38
CA GLN A 10 -6.49 5.70 -1.75
C GLN A 10 -6.03 6.70 -2.82
N VAL A 11 -5.83 7.98 -2.48
CA VAL A 11 -5.25 8.99 -3.39
C VAL A 11 -3.93 8.48 -4.00
N TRP A 12 -3.04 7.91 -3.20
CA TRP A 12 -1.77 7.35 -3.67
C TRP A 12 -1.95 6.04 -4.42
N GLY A 13 -2.90 5.20 -3.98
CA GLY A 13 -3.27 3.98 -4.70
C GLY A 13 -3.75 4.26 -6.13
N VAL A 14 -4.55 5.32 -6.31
CA VAL A 14 -4.99 5.81 -7.64
C VAL A 14 -3.79 6.25 -8.48
N THR A 15 -2.86 7.03 -7.89
CA THR A 15 -1.65 7.48 -8.60
C THR A 15 -0.84 6.30 -9.14
N TYR A 16 -0.53 5.31 -8.31
CA TYR A 16 0.24 4.14 -8.75
C TYR A 16 -0.55 3.23 -9.70
N PHE A 17 -1.87 3.19 -9.59
CA PHE A 17 -2.72 2.49 -10.55
C PHE A 17 -2.59 3.09 -11.95
N PHE A 18 -2.66 4.42 -12.10
CA PHE A 18 -2.46 5.06 -13.40
C PHE A 18 -1.04 4.88 -13.94
N ILE A 19 -0.01 4.89 -13.07
CA ILE A 19 1.36 4.55 -13.47
C ILE A 19 1.43 3.11 -13.99
N ALA A 20 0.78 2.16 -13.31
CA ALA A 20 0.71 0.76 -13.74
C ALA A 20 -0.01 0.62 -15.09
N LEU A 21 -1.12 1.33 -15.32
CA LEU A 21 -1.80 1.34 -16.61
C LEU A 21 -0.90 1.89 -17.73
N TYR A 22 -0.19 2.98 -17.46
CA TYR A 22 0.78 3.54 -18.42
C TYR A 22 1.89 2.53 -18.75
N TYR A 23 2.39 1.80 -17.75
CA TYR A 23 3.40 0.77 -17.95
C TYR A 23 2.85 -0.40 -18.79
N ILE A 24 1.66 -0.90 -18.47
CA ILE A 24 1.00 -1.97 -19.23
C ILE A 24 0.80 -1.56 -20.69
N TYR A 25 0.39 -0.32 -20.94
CA TYR A 25 0.25 0.22 -22.29
C TYR A 25 1.60 0.33 -23.02
N SER A 26 2.61 0.88 -22.37
CA SER A 26 3.93 1.11 -22.96
C SER A 26 4.69 -0.18 -23.28
N PHE A 27 4.47 -1.23 -22.49
CA PHE A 27 5.15 -2.52 -22.60
C PHE A 27 4.20 -3.66 -22.98
N GLN A 28 3.11 -3.35 -23.66
CA GLN A 28 2.05 -4.30 -23.99
C GLN A 28 2.53 -5.56 -24.73
N ASP A 29 3.62 -5.46 -25.52
CA ASP A 29 4.23 -6.59 -26.23
C ASP A 29 5.04 -7.53 -25.32
N MET A 30 5.43 -7.05 -24.13
CA MET A 30 6.27 -7.78 -23.17
C MET A 30 5.50 -8.34 -21.98
N VAL A 31 4.25 -7.93 -21.79
CA VAL A 31 3.43 -8.32 -20.63
C VAL A 31 2.14 -9.01 -21.04
N ASN A 32 1.67 -9.92 -20.20
CA ASN A 32 0.30 -10.41 -20.32
C ASN A 32 -0.66 -9.30 -19.86
N ILE A 33 -1.31 -8.64 -20.81
CA ILE A 33 -2.18 -7.47 -20.55
C ILE A 33 -3.31 -7.82 -19.58
N ALA A 34 -4.03 -8.91 -19.82
CA ALA A 34 -5.18 -9.31 -19.01
C ALA A 34 -4.78 -9.58 -17.55
N LEU A 35 -3.72 -10.37 -17.35
CA LEU A 35 -3.20 -10.68 -16.01
C LEU A 35 -2.66 -9.42 -15.33
N SER A 36 -1.92 -8.57 -16.03
CA SER A 36 -1.36 -7.32 -15.48
C SER A 36 -2.45 -6.33 -15.07
N LEU A 37 -3.54 -6.24 -15.82
CA LEU A 37 -4.70 -5.43 -15.47
C LEU A 37 -5.40 -5.98 -14.21
N ILE A 38 -5.63 -7.29 -14.13
CA ILE A 38 -6.23 -7.92 -12.95
C ILE A 38 -5.38 -7.64 -11.70
N LEU A 39 -4.06 -7.84 -11.78
CA LEU A 39 -3.15 -7.56 -10.67
C LEU A 39 -3.16 -6.09 -10.27
N SER A 40 -3.20 -5.17 -11.24
CA SER A 40 -3.24 -3.72 -10.97
C SER A 40 -4.54 -3.28 -10.29
N ILE A 41 -5.68 -3.84 -10.73
CA ILE A 41 -7.00 -3.57 -10.14
C ILE A 41 -7.05 -4.11 -8.70
N LEU A 42 -6.61 -5.35 -8.49
CA LEU A 42 -6.57 -5.94 -7.16
C LEU A 42 -5.64 -5.17 -6.23
N SER A 43 -4.44 -4.80 -6.69
CA SER A 43 -3.49 -3.99 -5.93
C SER A 43 -4.07 -2.64 -5.54
N PHE A 44 -4.80 -1.99 -6.46
CA PHE A 44 -5.54 -0.77 -6.19
C PHE A 44 -6.61 -0.94 -5.09
N LEU A 45 -7.43 -1.98 -5.17
CA LEU A 45 -8.46 -2.26 -4.16
C LEU A 45 -7.85 -2.54 -2.77
N LEU A 46 -6.76 -3.30 -2.74
CA LEU A 46 -6.07 -3.74 -1.52
C LEU A 46 -5.09 -2.72 -0.96
N TYR A 47 -4.79 -1.64 -1.69
CA TYR A 47 -3.79 -0.65 -1.31
C TYR A 47 -3.98 -0.09 0.12
N PRO A 48 -5.19 0.34 0.55
CA PRO A 48 -5.37 0.89 1.89
C PRO A 48 -5.17 -0.17 2.99
N CYS A 49 -5.48 -1.44 2.69
CA CYS A 49 -5.24 -2.56 3.61
C CYS A 49 -3.75 -2.85 3.75
N ALA A 50 -3.03 -2.91 2.65
CA ALA A 50 -1.59 -3.15 2.64
C ALA A 50 -0.84 -2.03 3.36
N LYS A 51 -1.14 -0.77 3.03
CA LYS A 51 -0.59 0.39 3.73
C LYS A 51 -0.83 0.32 5.23
N LYS A 52 -2.07 -0.01 5.64
CA LYS A 52 -2.40 -0.09 7.07
C LYS A 52 -1.70 -1.26 7.77
N GLY A 53 -1.58 -2.40 7.10
CA GLY A 53 -0.80 -3.54 7.57
C GLY A 53 0.66 -3.18 7.78
N THR A 54 1.29 -2.49 6.82
CA THR A 54 2.68 -2.03 6.94
C THR A 54 2.85 -1.03 8.08
N GLU A 55 1.96 -0.04 8.23
CA GLU A 55 2.00 0.89 9.36
C GLU A 55 1.92 0.14 10.70
N MET A 56 0.99 -0.80 10.82
CA MET A 56 0.79 -1.55 12.05
C MET A 56 2.00 -2.43 12.38
N ALA A 57 2.59 -3.09 11.38
CA ALA A 57 3.81 -3.88 11.56
C ALA A 57 5.02 -2.99 11.92
N ALA A 58 5.20 -1.86 11.24
CA ALA A 58 6.28 -0.93 11.53
C ALA A 58 6.20 -0.40 12.97
N LEU A 59 5.00 -0.06 13.45
CA LEU A 59 4.78 0.43 14.82
C LEU A 59 4.95 -0.66 15.90
N GLN A 60 5.09 -1.95 15.55
CA GLN A 60 5.50 -2.97 16.51
C GLN A 60 6.99 -2.86 16.84
N PHE A 61 7.80 -2.31 15.94
CA PHE A 61 9.25 -2.20 16.08
C PHE A 61 9.74 -0.76 16.26
N THR A 62 8.87 0.22 15.99
CA THR A 62 9.20 1.65 16.01
C THR A 62 8.11 2.44 16.75
N SER A 63 8.43 3.65 17.22
CA SER A 63 7.44 4.58 17.78
C SER A 63 7.02 5.62 16.74
N GLU A 64 5.84 6.25 16.91
CA GLU A 64 5.47 7.37 16.04
C GLU A 64 6.52 8.49 16.08
N GLU A 65 7.06 8.81 17.26
CA GLU A 65 8.10 9.83 17.40
C GLU A 65 9.38 9.52 16.60
N PHE A 66 9.71 8.25 16.42
CA PHE A 66 10.85 7.84 15.59
C PHE A 66 10.69 8.30 14.14
N TRP A 67 9.46 8.30 13.61
CA TRP A 67 9.15 8.71 12.24
C TRP A 67 9.14 10.23 12.02
N HIS A 68 9.40 11.02 13.06
CA HIS A 68 9.45 12.49 12.99
C HIS A 68 10.81 13.07 13.42
N ARG A 69 11.83 12.23 13.62
CA ARG A 69 13.16 12.64 14.10
C ARG A 69 14.28 12.15 13.16
N GLY A 70 15.44 12.81 13.21
CA GLY A 70 16.64 12.40 12.46
C GLY A 70 16.45 12.39 10.94
N LEU A 71 16.78 11.27 10.28
CA LEU A 71 16.59 11.07 8.83
C LEU A 71 15.11 11.13 8.38
N PHE A 72 14.17 10.93 9.32
CA PHE A 72 12.73 11.02 9.07
C PHE A 72 12.11 12.31 9.62
N ALA A 73 12.94 13.29 10.00
CA ALA A 73 12.46 14.63 10.33
C ALA A 73 11.64 15.19 9.17
N ASP A 74 10.59 15.96 9.49
CA ASP A 74 9.66 16.56 8.52
C ASP A 74 10.34 17.66 7.68
N THR A 75 11.28 17.23 6.84
CA THR A 75 12.10 18.01 5.93
C THR A 75 11.85 17.53 4.50
N ILE A 76 12.28 18.31 3.51
CA ILE A 76 12.10 17.97 2.09
C ILE A 76 12.64 16.58 1.74
N GLY A 77 13.72 16.12 2.40
CA GLY A 77 14.30 14.80 2.19
C GLY A 77 13.36 13.63 2.52
N LYS A 78 12.41 13.82 3.45
CA LYS A 78 11.42 12.80 3.84
C LYS A 78 10.49 12.45 2.68
N ASN A 79 10.21 13.40 1.78
CA ASN A 79 9.26 13.21 0.69
C ASN A 79 9.70 12.10 -0.27
N GLY A 80 11.00 11.98 -0.55
CA GLY A 80 11.51 10.91 -1.42
C GLY A 80 11.29 9.52 -0.82
N VAL A 81 11.56 9.37 0.48
CA VAL A 81 11.33 8.11 1.21
C VAL A 81 9.84 7.77 1.27
N LEU A 82 8.97 8.77 1.45
CA LEU A 82 7.52 8.59 1.46
C LEU A 82 6.99 8.09 0.11
N ILE A 83 7.51 8.63 -1.01
CA ILE A 83 7.13 8.17 -2.35
C ILE A 83 7.54 6.70 -2.54
N LEU A 84 8.77 6.32 -2.14
CA LEU A 84 9.21 4.91 -2.20
C LEU A 84 8.34 4.00 -1.32
N TYR A 85 7.96 4.47 -0.14
CA TYR A 85 7.05 3.75 0.74
C TYR A 85 5.67 3.53 0.09
N TYR A 86 5.09 4.56 -0.54
CA TYR A 86 3.80 4.41 -1.23
C TYR A 86 3.89 3.45 -2.42
N ALA A 87 4.97 3.50 -3.20
CA ALA A 87 5.23 2.55 -4.27
C ALA A 87 5.33 1.11 -3.72
N PHE A 88 6.08 0.93 -2.64
CA PHE A 88 6.21 -0.36 -1.95
C PHE A 88 4.85 -0.90 -1.50
N CYS A 89 4.01 -0.07 -0.89
CA CYS A 89 2.67 -0.47 -0.47
C CYS A 89 1.78 -0.91 -1.64
N TYR A 90 1.95 -0.31 -2.84
CA TYR A 90 1.22 -0.71 -4.03
C TYR A 90 1.70 -2.04 -4.60
N VAL A 91 3.01 -2.23 -4.76
CA VAL A 91 3.59 -3.49 -5.26
C VAL A 91 3.27 -4.65 -4.32
N MET A 92 3.37 -4.39 -3.01
CA MET A 92 3.09 -5.38 -1.97
C MET A 92 1.60 -5.47 -1.60
N ALA A 93 0.71 -4.80 -2.34
CA ALA A 93 -0.70 -4.73 -2.00
C ALA A 93 -1.37 -6.11 -1.94
N LEU A 94 -1.02 -6.99 -2.88
CA LEU A 94 -1.52 -8.37 -2.91
C LEU A 94 -1.04 -9.20 -1.71
N PRO A 95 0.28 -9.39 -1.47
CA PRO A 95 0.74 -10.22 -0.36
C PRO A 95 0.35 -9.61 1.00
N LEU A 96 0.55 -8.31 1.21
CA LEU A 96 0.28 -7.67 2.50
C LEU A 96 -1.21 -7.44 2.75
N GLY A 97 -1.96 -7.05 1.71
CA GLY A 97 -3.39 -6.86 1.81
C GLY A 97 -4.12 -8.18 2.10
N ALA A 98 -3.73 -9.28 1.46
CA ALA A 98 -4.28 -10.60 1.74
C ALA A 98 -3.97 -11.06 3.18
N LEU A 99 -2.73 -10.88 3.64
CA LEU A 99 -2.35 -11.19 5.03
C LEU A 99 -3.15 -10.37 6.04
N TYR A 100 -3.34 -9.07 5.79
CA TYR A 100 -4.13 -8.21 6.67
C TYR A 100 -5.60 -8.64 6.76
N LEU A 101 -6.22 -8.98 5.61
CA LEU A 101 -7.60 -9.47 5.57
C LEU A 101 -7.73 -10.83 6.28
N LEU A 102 -6.78 -11.73 6.08
CA LEU A 102 -6.74 -13.02 6.75
C LEU A 102 -6.58 -12.86 8.27
N ALA A 103 -5.69 -11.98 8.72
CA ALA A 103 -5.54 -11.66 10.14
C ALA A 103 -6.82 -11.09 10.75
N LEU A 104 -7.53 -10.21 10.04
CA LEU A 104 -8.82 -9.67 10.47
C LEU A 104 -9.88 -10.77 10.59
N PHE A 105 -9.95 -11.66 9.59
CA PHE A 105 -10.90 -12.78 9.58
C PHE A 105 -10.65 -13.75 10.73
N LEU A 106 -9.39 -14.14 10.97
CA LEU A 106 -9.02 -14.98 12.11
C LEU A 106 -9.33 -14.31 13.45
N ARG A 107 -9.12 -12.99 13.56
CA ARG A 107 -9.43 -12.26 14.79
C ARG A 107 -10.93 -12.22 15.08
N ASN A 108 -11.76 -12.04 14.06
CA ASN A 108 -13.23 -12.07 14.21
C ASN A 108 -13.72 -13.46 14.62
N LYS A 109 -13.11 -14.55 14.13
CA LYS A 109 -13.43 -15.91 14.57
C LYS A 109 -13.08 -16.21 16.03
N LYS A 110 -12.06 -15.55 16.59
CA LYS A 110 -11.69 -15.71 18.01
C LYS A 110 -12.58 -14.91 18.97
N ALA A 111 -13.35 -13.96 18.44
CA ALA A 111 -14.23 -13.09 19.22
C ALA A 111 -15.72 -13.50 19.18
N ALA A 112 -16.05 -14.54 18.41
CA ALA A 112 -17.36 -15.17 18.31
C ALA A 112 -17.32 -16.55 19.01
#